data_AF-A0A5K1AFI9-F1
#
_entry.id   AF-A0A5K1AFI9-F1
#
_cell.length_a   1.000
_cell.length_b   1.000
_cell.length_c   1.000
_cell.angle_alpha   90.00
_cell.angle_beta   90.00
_cell.angle_gamma   90.00
#
_symmetry.space_group_name_H-M   'P 1'
#
loop_
_entity.id
_entity.type
_entity.pdbx_description
1 polymer ?
#
loop_
_entity_poly.entity_id
_entity_poly.type
_entity_poly.pdbx_seq_one_letter_code
_entity_poly.pdbx_strand_id
1 'polypeptide(L)'
;KTVASPGRGILAMDESNATCGKRLASIGLENTEANRQAYRTLLVSAPGLGNYVSGAILFEETLYQSTTDGKKMVDVLVSQNIVPGIKVDK
;
A
#
# COMPACT_ATOMS: atom_id res chain seq x y z
N LYS A 1 13.04 -15.16 -10.34
CA LYS A 1 12.18 -13.97 -10.63
C LYS A 1 11.27 -13.74 -9.42
N THR A 2 11.36 -12.58 -8.75
CA THR A 2 10.63 -12.34 -7.48
C THR A 2 9.23 -11.76 -7.71
N VAL A 3 9.15 -10.67 -8.49
CA VAL A 3 7.88 -9.96 -8.75
C VAL A 3 6.90 -10.79 -9.59
N ALA A 4 7.34 -11.45 -10.66
CA ALA A 4 6.49 -12.34 -11.46
C ALA A 4 6.68 -13.81 -11.04
N SER A 5 6.44 -14.11 -9.76
CA SER A 5 6.48 -15.49 -9.24
C SER A 5 5.14 -16.21 -9.51
N PRO A 6 5.13 -17.51 -9.84
CA PRO A 6 3.89 -18.25 -10.08
C PRO A 6 2.92 -18.16 -8.90
N GLY A 7 1.64 -17.92 -9.18
CA GLY A 7 0.59 -17.81 -8.16
C GLY A 7 0.56 -16.49 -7.38
N ARG A 8 1.43 -15.53 -7.70
CA ARG A 8 1.47 -14.20 -7.06
C ARG A 8 1.35 -13.06 -8.07
N GLY A 9 0.74 -11.95 -7.65
CA GLY A 9 0.52 -10.75 -8.46
C GLY A 9 1.02 -9.47 -7.79
N ILE A 10 0.70 -8.33 -8.42
CA ILE A 10 1.06 -7.00 -7.93
C ILE A 10 -0.15 -6.31 -7.32
N LEU A 11 0.01 -5.71 -6.15
CA LEU A 11 -0.95 -4.80 -5.55
C LEU A 11 -0.66 -3.36 -5.99
N ALA A 12 -1.52 -2.77 -6.81
CA ALA A 12 -1.43 -1.35 -7.15
C ALA A 12 -2.14 -0.52 -6.07
N MET A 13 -1.36 0.10 -5.18
CA MET A 13 -1.84 0.96 -4.09
C MET A 13 -1.17 2.35 -4.15
N ASP A 14 -0.92 2.79 -5.37
CA ASP A 14 -0.23 4.02 -5.75
C ASP A 14 -1.18 5.16 -6.11
N GLU A 15 -2.44 5.08 -5.66
CA GLU A 15 -3.38 6.17 -5.86
C GLU A 15 -2.85 7.47 -5.24
N SER A 16 -2.83 8.54 -6.04
CA SER A 16 -2.54 9.88 -5.57
C SER A 16 -3.54 10.34 -4.51
N ASN A 17 -3.20 11.37 -3.74
CA ASN A 17 -4.07 11.91 -2.68
C ASN A 17 -5.47 12.30 -3.19
N ALA A 18 -5.56 12.83 -4.42
CA ALA A 18 -6.85 13.15 -5.04
C ALA A 18 -7.66 11.88 -5.38
N THR A 19 -7.01 10.84 -5.90
CA THR A 19 -7.67 9.59 -6.28
C THR A 19 -8.10 8.80 -5.04
N CYS A 20 -7.22 8.68 -4.04
CA CYS A 20 -7.56 8.06 -2.75
C CYS A 20 -8.71 8.81 -2.06
N GLY A 21 -8.70 10.15 -2.13
CA GLY A 21 -9.79 10.97 -1.59
C GLY A 21 -11.16 10.66 -2.19
N LYS A 22 -11.25 10.39 -3.50
CA LYS A 22 -12.52 9.99 -4.14
C LYS A 22 -13.01 8.63 -3.61
N ARG A 23 -12.10 7.69 -3.36
CA ARG A 23 -12.45 6.38 -2.78
C ARG A 23 -12.93 6.52 -1.34
N LEU A 24 -12.24 7.31 -0.52
CA LEU A 24 -12.66 7.60 0.86
C LEU A 24 -14.03 8.29 0.90
N ALA A 25 -14.25 9.27 0.03
CA ALA A 25 -15.52 9.98 -0.06
C ALA A 25 -16.69 9.05 -0.42
N SER A 26 -16.47 8.04 -1.28
CA SER A 26 -17.53 7.08 -1.64
C SER A 26 -18.04 6.21 -0.47
N ILE A 27 -17.28 6.17 0.64
CA ILE A 27 -17.66 5.48 1.88
C ILE A 27 -17.92 6.46 3.04
N GLY A 28 -18.06 7.75 2.74
CA GLY A 28 -18.37 8.78 3.74
C GLY A 28 -17.19 9.22 4.62
N LEU A 29 -15.94 8.96 4.20
CA LEU A 29 -14.75 9.40 4.92
C LEU A 29 -14.11 10.62 4.28
N GLU A 30 -13.59 11.52 5.12
CA GLU A 30 -12.83 12.69 4.69
C GLU A 30 -11.45 12.31 4.16
N ASN A 31 -10.92 13.10 3.21
CA ASN A 31 -9.59 12.90 2.64
C ASN A 31 -8.48 13.50 3.53
N THR A 32 -8.31 12.94 4.72
CA THR A 32 -7.23 13.30 5.65
C THR A 32 -6.03 12.37 5.47
N GLU A 33 -4.84 12.83 5.85
CA GLU A 33 -3.64 11.97 5.86
C GLU A 33 -3.84 10.74 6.74
N ALA A 34 -4.41 10.91 7.94
CA ALA A 34 -4.70 9.81 8.85
C ALA A 34 -5.61 8.74 8.22
N ASN A 35 -6.65 9.14 7.45
CA ASN A 35 -7.53 8.18 6.77
C ASN A 35 -6.82 7.46 5.63
N ARG A 36 -5.96 8.14 4.86
CA ARG A 36 -5.15 7.51 3.81
C ARG A 36 -4.14 6.53 4.43
N GLN A 37 -3.45 6.94 5.49
CA GLN A 37 -2.52 6.10 6.25
C GLN A 37 -3.23 4.86 6.81
N ALA A 38 -4.40 5.01 7.43
CA ALA A 38 -5.19 3.91 7.97
C ALA A 38 -5.62 2.94 6.86
N TYR A 39 -6.07 3.46 5.72
CA TYR A 39 -6.42 2.64 4.55
C TYR A 39 -5.21 1.85 4.04
N ARG A 40 -4.04 2.47 3.89
CA ARG A 40 -2.82 1.75 3.48
C ARG A 40 -2.36 0.75 4.52
N THR A 41 -2.49 1.07 5.80
CA THR A 41 -2.16 0.16 6.91
C THR A 41 -3.03 -1.10 6.82
N LEU A 42 -4.33 -0.92 6.60
CA LEU A 42 -5.28 -2.02 6.42
C LEU A 42 -4.85 -2.94 5.27
N LEU A 43 -4.44 -2.38 4.13
CA LEU A 43 -3.99 -3.17 2.98
C LEU A 43 -2.72 -3.97 3.30
N VAL A 44 -1.66 -3.29 3.76
CA VAL A 44 -0.35 -3.94 3.93
C VAL A 44 -0.30 -4.91 5.11
N SER A 45 -1.19 -4.76 6.09
CA SER A 45 -1.21 -5.58 7.31
C SER A 45 -2.12 -6.80 7.21
N ALA A 46 -2.74 -7.04 6.04
CA ALA A 46 -3.63 -8.18 5.82
C ALA A 46 -2.87 -9.51 6.06
N PRO A 47 -3.33 -10.39 6.98
CA PRO A 47 -2.64 -11.64 7.26
C PRO A 47 -2.51 -12.52 6.03
N GLY A 48 -1.29 -12.98 5.75
CA GLY A 48 -1.02 -13.89 4.62
C GLY A 48 -1.01 -13.22 3.25
N LEU A 49 -1.03 -11.88 3.17
CA LEU A 49 -1.00 -11.14 1.89
C LEU A 49 0.14 -11.58 0.98
N GLY A 50 1.33 -11.83 1.56
CA GLY A 50 2.53 -12.28 0.85
C GLY A 50 2.37 -13.60 0.07
N ASN A 51 1.38 -14.44 0.40
CA ASN A 51 1.10 -15.68 -0.32
C ASN A 51 0.59 -15.43 -1.76
N TYR A 52 -0.02 -14.26 -1.99
CA TYR A 52 -0.69 -13.92 -3.26
C TYR A 52 -0.14 -12.65 -3.88
N VAL A 53 0.54 -11.80 -3.11
CA VAL A 53 1.14 -10.55 -3.60
C VAL A 53 2.65 -10.67 -3.52
N SER A 54 3.33 -10.37 -4.62
CA SER A 54 4.79 -10.39 -4.77
C SER A 54 5.41 -9.00 -4.87
N GLY A 55 4.62 -8.00 -5.26
CA GLY A 55 5.03 -6.60 -5.24
C GLY A 55 3.86 -5.69 -4.93
N ALA A 56 4.15 -4.53 -4.37
CA ALA A 56 3.17 -3.48 -4.16
C ALA A 56 3.70 -2.17 -4.75
N ILE A 57 2.89 -1.43 -5.50
CA ILE A 57 3.26 -0.12 -6.04
C ILE A 57 2.71 0.93 -5.07
N LEU A 58 3.57 1.78 -4.54
CA LEU A 58 3.27 2.81 -3.55
C LEU A 58 3.20 4.20 -4.22
N PHE A 59 2.44 5.09 -3.59
CA PHE A 59 2.55 6.54 -3.82
C PHE A 59 3.62 7.12 -2.89
N GLU A 60 4.22 8.26 -3.26
CA GLU A 60 5.33 8.88 -2.53
C GLU A 60 5.02 9.12 -1.04
N GLU A 61 3.80 9.60 -0.73
CA GLU A 61 3.33 9.76 0.65
C GLU A 61 3.41 8.43 1.43
N THR A 62 2.96 7.32 0.83
CA THR A 62 2.95 6.01 1.48
C THR A 62 4.34 5.40 1.63
N LEU A 63 5.27 5.70 0.71
CA LEU A 63 6.64 5.19 0.75
C LEU A 63 7.38 5.61 2.03
N TYR A 64 7.13 6.83 2.49
CA TYR A 64 7.78 7.40 3.68
C TYR A 64 6.90 7.35 4.94
N GLN A 65 5.64 6.91 4.83
CA GLN A 65 4.73 6.77 5.96
C GLN A 65 5.01 5.53 6.81
N SER A 66 4.62 5.64 8.08
CA SER A 66 4.47 4.50 8.98
C SER A 66 3.03 4.02 8.98
N THR A 67 2.81 2.74 9.29
CA THR A 67 1.52 2.19 9.68
C THR A 67 1.00 2.85 10.95
N THR A 68 -0.28 2.65 11.26
CA THR A 68 -0.90 3.20 12.48
C THR A 68 -0.30 2.64 13.78
N ASP A 69 0.43 1.52 13.74
CA ASP A 69 1.19 0.95 14.86
C ASP A 69 2.68 1.35 14.87
N GLY A 70 3.09 2.26 13.98
CA GLY A 70 4.42 2.90 14.01
C GLY A 70 5.53 2.18 13.23
N LYS A 71 5.25 1.07 12.54
CA LYS A 71 6.21 0.42 11.64
C LYS A 71 6.24 1.11 10.29
N LYS A 72 7.36 1.13 9.56
CA LYS A 72 7.34 1.67 8.20
C LYS A 72 6.51 0.77 7.29
N MET A 73 5.70 1.36 6.40
CA MET A 73 4.90 0.59 5.42
C MET A 73 5.76 -0.38 4.61
N VAL A 74 6.95 0.08 4.20
CA VAL A 74 7.91 -0.73 3.44
C VAL A 74 8.43 -1.93 4.24
N ASP A 75 8.66 -1.77 5.53
CA ASP A 75 9.18 -2.85 6.39
C ASP A 75 8.11 -3.94 6.57
N VAL A 76 6.83 -3.55 6.67
CA VAL A 76 5.70 -4.49 6.75
C VAL A 76 5.58 -5.30 5.46
N LEU A 77 5.72 -4.68 4.29
CA LEU A 77 5.73 -5.37 3.00
C LEU A 77 6.90 -6.35 2.87
N VAL A 78 8.11 -5.90 3.20
CA VAL A 78 9.34 -6.71 3.12
C VAL A 78 9.25 -7.92 4.05
N SER A 79 8.72 -7.75 5.28
CA SER A 79 8.54 -8.85 6.24
C SER A 79 7.62 -9.97 5.72
N GLN A 80 6.78 -9.66 4.74
CA GLN A 80 5.87 -10.61 4.08
C GLN A 80 6.36 -11.07 2.71
N ASN A 81 7.64 -10.82 2.37
CA ASN A 81 8.24 -11.12 1.07
C ASN A 81 7.58 -10.37 -0.11
N ILE A 82 7.02 -9.18 0.12
CA ILE A 82 6.43 -8.32 -0.91
C ILE A 82 7.45 -7.24 -1.26
N VAL A 83 7.76 -7.10 -2.56
CA VAL A 83 8.70 -6.08 -3.05
C VAL A 83 8.02 -4.71 -3.12
N PRO A 84 8.50 -3.68 -2.39
CA PRO A 84 8.00 -2.32 -2.54
C PRO A 84 8.45 -1.73 -3.88
N GLY A 85 7.51 -1.13 -4.61
CA GLY A 85 7.72 -0.34 -5.83
C GLY A 85 7.15 1.05 -5.67
N ILE A 86 7.56 1.99 -6.52
CA ILE A 86 7.14 3.40 -6.44
C ILE A 86 6.59 3.86 -7.77
N LYS A 87 5.47 4.57 -7.75
CA LYS A 87 4.97 5.31 -8.89
C LYS A 87 5.86 6.52 -9.16
N VAL A 88 6.37 6.66 -10.39
CA VAL A 88 7.35 7.70 -10.77
C VAL A 88 6.83 8.68 -11.82
N ASP A 89 5.71 8.38 -12.48
CA ASP A 89 5.03 9.34 -13.35
C ASP A 89 4.30 10.43 -12.54
N LYS A 90 4.17 11.62 -13.14
CA LYS A 90 3.50 12.78 -12.55
C LYS A 90 2.07 12.90 -13.04
#